data_AF-A0A077NPA2-F1
#
_entry.id   AF-A0A077NPA2-F1
#
_cell.length_a   1.000
_cell.length_b   1.000
_cell.length_c   1.000
_cell.angle_alpha   90.00
_cell.angle_beta   90.00
_cell.angle_gamma   90.00
#
_symmetry.space_group_name_H-M   'P 1'
#
loop_
_entity.id
_entity.type
_entity.pdbx_description
1 polymer ?
#
loop_
_entity_poly.entity_id
_entity_poly.type
_entity_poly.pdbx_seq_one_letter_code
_entity_poly.pdbx_strand_id
1 'polypeptide(L)'
;MGISDITYKTASWGEVKADIYSGKNSDEHKPFIEISCDGDMESDTAEEITFDVKRWPVGTKITVEVPCCPTCGLDAEFQNEEGKCECGFDWRNWAEEQYS
;
A
#
# COMPACT_ATOMS: atom_id res chain seq x y z
N MET A 1 24.17 -17.97 1.92
CA MET A 1 24.31 -16.53 1.64
C MET A 1 23.47 -15.79 2.65
N GLY A 2 23.89 -14.62 3.14
CA GLY A 2 23.01 -13.83 4.01
C GLY A 2 21.79 -13.37 3.23
N ILE A 3 20.63 -13.32 3.89
CA ILE A 3 19.42 -12.70 3.33
C ILE A 3 19.79 -11.23 3.09
N SER A 4 19.83 -10.82 1.84
CA SER A 4 19.96 -9.40 1.48
C SER A 4 18.74 -8.65 2.00
N ASP A 5 18.94 -7.48 2.59
CA ASP A 5 17.85 -6.66 3.11
C ASP A 5 16.76 -6.47 2.03
N ILE A 6 15.55 -6.95 2.31
CA ILE A 6 14.41 -6.80 1.40
C ILE A 6 14.09 -5.30 1.32
N THR A 7 14.22 -4.74 0.13
CA THR A 7 13.74 -3.41 -0.19
C THR A 7 12.24 -3.47 -0.51
N TYR A 8 11.51 -2.40 -0.20
CA TYR A 8 10.08 -2.30 -0.50
C TYR A 8 9.82 -1.17 -1.48
N LYS A 9 8.77 -1.31 -2.29
CA LYS A 9 8.22 -0.26 -3.16
C LYS A 9 6.85 0.16 -2.64
N THR A 10 6.58 1.46 -2.54
CA THR A 10 5.23 1.95 -2.27
C THR A 10 4.33 1.66 -3.47
N ALA A 11 3.29 0.85 -3.29
CA ALA A 11 2.33 0.50 -4.33
C ALA A 11 1.06 1.36 -4.26
N SER A 12 0.67 1.79 -3.06
CA SER A 12 -0.47 2.69 -2.85
C SER A 12 -0.20 3.63 -1.68
N TRP A 13 -0.80 4.82 -1.70
CA TRP A 13 -0.76 5.75 -0.58
C TRP A 13 -2.12 6.39 -0.34
N GLY A 14 -2.43 6.67 0.92
CA GLY A 14 -3.63 7.38 1.35
C GLY A 14 -3.29 8.60 2.18
N GLU A 15 -3.97 9.72 1.97
CA GLU A 15 -3.84 10.94 2.77
C GLU A 15 -5.18 11.34 3.39
N VAL A 16 -5.17 11.68 4.69
CA VAL A 16 -6.33 12.28 5.35
C VAL A 16 -6.44 13.76 4.93
N LYS A 17 -7.34 14.03 4.00
CA LYS A 17 -7.74 15.36 3.54
C LYS A 17 -8.97 15.85 4.30
N ALA A 18 -9.32 17.12 4.12
CA ALA A 18 -10.52 17.73 4.68
C ALA A 18 -11.40 18.31 3.56
N ASP A 19 -12.66 17.90 3.53
CA ASP A 19 -13.70 18.61 2.79
C ASP A 19 -14.09 19.86 3.59
N ILE A 20 -13.68 21.02 3.07
CA ILE A 20 -13.92 22.35 3.68
C ILE A 20 -15.29 22.93 3.31
N TYR A 21 -16.06 22.26 2.44
CA TYR A 21 -17.40 22.65 2.01
C TYR A 21 -18.48 21.71 2.53
N SER A 22 -18.12 20.85 3.49
CA SER A 22 -19.04 19.93 4.13
C SER A 22 -20.00 20.66 5.09
N GLY A 23 -21.04 19.97 5.54
CA GLY A 23 -22.09 20.57 6.36
C GLY A 23 -23.14 21.31 5.55
N LYS A 24 -24.24 21.72 6.20
CA LYS A 24 -25.40 22.30 5.52
C LYS A 24 -25.15 23.71 4.97
N ASN A 25 -24.19 24.45 5.52
CA ASN A 25 -23.84 25.80 5.09
C ASN A 25 -22.45 25.86 4.42
N SER A 26 -21.83 24.71 4.14
CA SER A 26 -20.46 24.60 3.61
C SER A 26 -19.39 25.28 4.48
N ASP A 27 -19.53 25.09 5.80
CA ASP A 27 -18.71 25.66 6.87
C ASP A 27 -18.06 24.60 7.78
N GLU A 28 -18.35 23.31 7.57
CA GLU A 28 -17.75 22.21 8.34
C GLU A 28 -16.49 21.67 7.63
N HIS A 29 -15.45 21.36 8.39
CA HIS A 29 -14.27 20.63 7.91
C HIS A 29 -14.43 19.13 8.23
N LYS A 30 -14.78 18.32 7.23
CA LYS A 30 -14.95 16.86 7.41
C LYS A 30 -13.73 16.09 6.89
N PRO A 31 -13.04 15.31 7.73
CA PRO A 31 -11.92 14.49 7.28
C PRO A 31 -12.39 13.29 6.44
N PHE A 32 -11.63 12.97 5.40
CA PHE A 32 -11.77 11.76 4.58
C PHE A 32 -10.39 11.28 4.11
N ILE A 33 -10.25 10.00 3.74
CA ILE A 33 -9.04 9.51 3.06
C ILE A 33 -9.24 9.62 1.55
N GLU A 34 -8.29 10.22 0.86
CA GLU A 34 -8.09 10.03 -0.57
C GLU A 34 -7.01 8.95 -0.76
N ILE A 35 -7.26 7.95 -1.59
CA ILE A 35 -6.32 6.86 -1.91
C ILE A 35 -5.83 7.03 -3.36
N SER A 36 -4.55 6.77 -3.59
CA SER A 36 -3.93 6.70 -4.92
C SER A 36 -3.10 5.44 -5.05
N CYS A 37 -3.08 4.84 -6.24
CA CYS A 37 -2.34 3.63 -6.57
C CYS A 37 -1.31 3.92 -7.68
N ASP A 38 -0.15 3.29 -7.63
CA ASP A 38 0.86 3.40 -8.69
C ASP A 38 0.33 2.80 -10.00
N GLY A 39 0.40 3.56 -11.09
CA GLY A 39 -0.06 3.14 -12.42
C GLY A 39 -1.55 3.29 -12.73
N ASP A 40 -2.40 3.67 -11.77
CA ASP A 40 -3.85 3.84 -12.00
C ASP A 40 -4.22 5.28 -12.41
N MET A 41 -5.19 5.43 -13.32
CA MET A 41 -5.69 6.72 -13.80
C MET A 41 -7.08 7.08 -13.25
N GLU A 42 -7.79 6.14 -12.64
CA GLU A 42 -9.00 6.42 -11.83
C GLU A 42 -8.88 5.72 -10.46
N SER A 43 -9.69 6.14 -9.48
CA SER A 43 -9.68 5.53 -8.15
C SER A 43 -10.76 4.44 -8.06
N ASP A 44 -10.36 3.17 -7.93
CA ASP A 44 -11.31 2.06 -7.79
C ASP A 44 -11.69 1.74 -6.31
N THR A 45 -12.75 0.96 -6.12
CA THR A 45 -13.38 0.65 -4.83
C THR A 45 -13.12 -0.78 -4.34
N ALA A 46 -12.89 -0.96 -3.03
CA ALA A 46 -12.59 -2.25 -2.41
C ALA A 46 -13.37 -2.46 -1.09
N GLU A 47 -13.71 -3.71 -0.74
CA GLU A 47 -14.42 -4.08 0.50
C GLU A 47 -13.54 -4.97 1.41
N GLU A 48 -12.94 -4.53 2.51
CA GLU A 48 -12.71 -3.16 3.02
C GLU A 48 -11.29 -3.09 3.64
N ILE A 49 -10.69 -1.90 3.75
CA ILE A 49 -9.84 -1.57 4.91
C ILE A 49 -10.41 -0.30 5.55
N THR A 50 -11.20 -0.46 6.61
CA THR A 50 -11.91 0.65 7.25
C THR A 50 -11.12 1.26 8.40
N PHE A 51 -10.63 2.48 8.18
CA PHE A 51 -9.96 3.29 9.19
C PHE A 51 -10.92 4.32 9.81
N ASP A 52 -10.95 4.44 11.15
CA ASP A 52 -11.64 5.56 11.82
C ASP A 52 -10.78 6.83 11.76
N VAL A 53 -10.87 7.52 10.62
CA VAL A 53 -10.14 8.76 10.30
C VAL A 53 -10.30 9.87 11.32
N LYS A 54 -11.37 9.85 12.14
CA LYS A 54 -11.62 10.85 13.20
C LYS A 54 -10.54 10.85 14.27
N ARG A 55 -9.78 9.76 14.39
CA ARG A 55 -8.70 9.60 15.36
C ARG A 55 -7.36 10.15 14.87
N TRP A 56 -7.29 10.61 13.62
CA TRP A 56 -6.06 10.99 12.94
C TRP A 56 -6.03 12.48 12.58
N PRO A 57 -4.91 13.18 12.80
CA PRO A 57 -4.76 14.56 12.35
C PRO A 57 -4.68 14.63 10.81
N VAL A 58 -5.08 15.77 10.24
CA VAL A 58 -4.87 16.10 8.82
C VAL A 58 -3.37 16.01 8.48
N GLY A 59 -3.06 15.47 7.29
CA GLY A 59 -1.68 15.16 6.89
C GLY A 59 -1.15 13.82 7.42
N THR A 60 -1.98 13.02 8.09
CA THR A 60 -1.69 11.59 8.31
C THR A 60 -1.61 10.88 6.97
N LYS A 61 -0.54 10.11 6.78
CA LYS A 61 -0.28 9.33 5.58
C LYS A 61 -0.31 7.84 5.88
N ILE A 62 -0.93 7.09 4.99
CA ILE A 62 -0.91 5.63 4.95
C ILE A 62 -0.10 5.25 3.71
N THR A 63 0.82 4.31 3.82
CA THR A 63 1.57 3.77 2.69
C THR A 63 1.44 2.25 2.69
N VAL A 64 1.05 1.69 1.55
CA VAL A 64 1.10 0.25 1.29
C VAL A 64 2.42 -0.02 0.59
N GLU A 65 3.26 -0.82 1.23
CA GLU A 65 4.60 -1.16 0.77
C GLU A 65 4.66 -2.64 0.40
N VAL A 66 5.06 -2.94 -0.83
CA VAL A 66 5.17 -4.30 -1.39
C VAL A 66 6.65 -4.68 -1.44
N PRO A 67 7.05 -5.88 -0.99
CA PRO A 67 8.44 -6.30 -1.02
C PRO A 67 8.95 -6.47 -2.46
N CYS A 68 10.20 -6.09 -2.69
CA CYS A 68 10.90 -6.29 -3.95
C CYS A 68 11.91 -7.42 -3.84
N CYS A 69 12.00 -8.22 -4.90
CA CYS A 69 12.89 -9.37 -4.98
C CYS A 69 14.34 -8.90 -4.79
N PRO A 70 15.08 -9.42 -3.80
CA PRO A 70 16.41 -8.92 -3.47
C PRO A 70 17.48 -9.26 -4.52
N THR A 71 17.10 -10.02 -5.57
CA THR A 71 17.99 -10.46 -6.66
C THR A 71 17.83 -9.62 -7.94
N CYS A 72 16.61 -9.16 -8.27
CA CYS A 72 16.32 -8.43 -9.51
C CYS A 72 15.57 -7.09 -9.32
N GLY A 73 15.09 -6.78 -8.11
CA GLY A 73 14.37 -5.55 -7.80
C GLY A 73 12.91 -5.48 -8.26
N LEU A 74 12.39 -6.49 -8.96
CA LEU A 74 10.96 -6.58 -9.28
C LEU A 74 10.14 -6.77 -8.00
N ASP A 75 9.00 -6.10 -7.88
CA ASP A 75 8.06 -6.33 -6.79
C ASP A 75 7.44 -7.74 -6.82
N ALA A 76 6.83 -8.14 -5.71
CA ALA A 76 6.23 -9.46 -5.54
C ALA A 76 4.98 -9.71 -6.40
N GLU A 77 4.45 -8.69 -7.10
CA GLU A 77 3.32 -8.88 -8.04
C GLU A 77 3.79 -9.61 -9.31
N PHE A 78 5.06 -9.46 -9.71
CA PHE A 78 5.70 -10.21 -10.80
C PHE A 78 6.13 -11.64 -10.41
N GLN A 79 5.41 -12.30 -9.50
CA GLN A 79 5.62 -13.72 -9.23
C GLN A 79 4.83 -14.61 -10.18
N ASN A 80 5.40 -15.76 -10.53
CA ASN A 80 4.73 -16.78 -11.32
C ASN A 80 3.74 -17.62 -10.47
N GLU A 81 3.00 -18.53 -11.12
CA GLU A 81 2.04 -19.44 -10.46
C GLU A 81 2.66 -20.36 -9.39
N GLU A 82 3.99 -20.54 -9.37
CA GLU A 82 4.69 -21.31 -8.34
C GLU A 82 5.06 -20.48 -7.09
N GLY A 83 4.78 -19.16 -7.08
CA GLY A 83 5.22 -18.26 -6.01
C GLY A 83 6.70 -17.90 -6.09
N LYS A 84 7.25 -17.79 -7.32
CA LYS A 84 8.66 -17.41 -7.56
C LYS A 84 8.74 -16.20 -8.46
N CYS A 85 9.72 -15.33 -8.21
CA CYS A 85 10.09 -14.28 -9.13
C CYS A 85 10.70 -14.88 -10.42
N GLU A 86 10.61 -14.16 -11.55
CA GLU A 86 11.22 -14.56 -12.83
C GLU A 86 12.72 -14.90 -12.74
N CYS A 87 13.45 -14.28 -11.81
CA CYS A 87 14.87 -14.57 -11.57
C CYS A 87 15.14 -15.84 -10.75
N GLY A 88 14.10 -16.56 -10.32
CA GLY A 88 14.18 -17.79 -9.52
C GLY A 88 14.19 -17.60 -8.00
N PHE A 89 14.03 -16.37 -7.50
CA PHE A 89 13.84 -16.12 -6.06
C PHE A 89 12.50 -16.70 -5.58
N ASP A 90 12.52 -17.42 -4.46
CA ASP A 90 11.35 -18.13 -3.92
C ASP A 90 10.64 -17.28 -2.86
N TRP A 91 9.53 -16.63 -3.28
CA TRP A 91 8.73 -15.77 -2.41
C TRP A 91 8.03 -16.57 -1.31
N ARG A 92 7.68 -17.82 -1.60
CA ARG A 92 7.03 -18.71 -0.65
C ARG A 92 7.98 -19.08 0.49
N ASN A 93 9.19 -19.54 0.19
CA ASN A 93 10.19 -19.86 1.22
C ASN A 93 10.55 -18.61 2.05
N TRP A 94 10.68 -17.45 1.40
CA TRP A 94 10.88 -16.19 2.11
C TRP A 94 9.73 -15.86 3.09
N ALA A 95 8.47 -16.02 2.67
CA ALA A 95 7.32 -15.76 3.54
C ALA A 95 7.25 -16.76 4.71
N GLU A 96 7.52 -18.05 4.45
CA GLU A 96 7.59 -19.11 5.46
C GLU A 96 8.74 -18.85 6.47
N GLU A 97 9.89 -18.32 6.04
CA GLU A 97 11.03 -18.00 6.92
C GLU A 97 10.88 -16.71 7.75
N GLN A 98 10.16 -15.69 7.23
CA GLN A 98 10.13 -14.36 7.85
C GLN A 98 8.86 -14.06 8.68
N TYR A 99 7.73 -14.74 8.40
CA TYR A 99 6.41 -14.39 8.98
C TYR A 99 5.64 -15.58 9.58
N SER A 100 6.28 -16.74 9.78
CA SER A 100 5.71 -17.91 10.49
C SER A 100 6.14 -18.02 11.95
#